data_AF-A0A7S0QH86-F1
#
_entry.id   AF-A0A7S0QH86-F1
#
_cell.length_a   1.000
_cell.length_b   1.000
_cell.length_c   1.000
_cell.angle_alpha   90.00
_cell.angle_beta   90.00
_cell.angle_gamma   90.00
#
_symmetry.space_group_name_H-M   'P 1'
#
loop_
_entity.id
_entity.type
_entity.pdbx_description
1 polymer ?
#
loop_
_entity_poly.entity_id
_entity_poly.type
_entity_poly.pdbx_seq_one_letter_code
_entity_poly.pdbx_strand_id
1 'polypeptide(L)'
;MGDMEMLQSVESLAQQLYGSDTSNALRTEAERQLSVFGTNPETIDQSRFILERSQSPYAQHLAATSLIKIFTAHWGRFTNQQRLEIRNNVLSFLASHGPSLQSFVVVALVNLLCR
;
A
#
# COMPACT_ATOMS: atom_id res chain seq x y z
N MET A 1 -6.21 -11.78 -16.17
CA MET A 1 -5.75 -12.94 -15.36
C MET A 1 -4.55 -12.54 -14.50
N GLY A 2 -3.52 -11.89 -15.05
CA GLY A 2 -2.31 -11.50 -14.30
C GLY A 2 -2.51 -10.58 -13.07
N ASP A 3 -3.44 -9.62 -13.10
CA ASP A 3 -3.62 -8.70 -11.96
C ASP A 3 -4.16 -9.39 -10.70
N MET A 4 -5.00 -10.41 -10.86
CA MET A 4 -5.56 -11.16 -9.74
C MET A 4 -4.53 -12.12 -9.12
N GLU A 5 -3.67 -12.72 -9.95
CA GLU A 5 -2.55 -13.54 -9.49
C GLU A 5 -1.50 -12.70 -8.75
N MET A 6 -1.21 -11.51 -9.27
CA MET A 6 -0.35 -10.52 -8.61
C MET A 6 -0.92 -10.13 -7.25
N LEU A 7 -2.22 -9.81 -7.18
CA LEU A 7 -2.88 -9.45 -5.94
C LEU A 7 -2.78 -10.57 -4.89
N GLN A 8 -3.10 -11.81 -5.27
CA GLN A 8 -3.00 -12.96 -4.37
C GLN A 8 -1.57 -13.18 -3.86
N SER A 9 -0.57 -13.00 -4.72
CA SER A 9 0.85 -13.09 -4.34
C SER A 9 1.21 -12.01 -3.31
N VAL A 10 0.82 -10.76 -3.54
CA VAL A 10 1.06 -9.66 -2.59
C VAL A 10 0.34 -9.91 -1.26
N GLU A 11 -0.90 -10.40 -1.28
CA GLU A 11 -1.64 -10.72 -0.06
C GLU A 11 -0.93 -11.79 0.79
N SER A 12 -0.43 -12.85 0.14
CA SER A 12 0.34 -13.91 0.80
C SER A 12 1.66 -13.39 1.38
N LEU A 13 2.41 -12.59 0.61
CA LEU A 13 3.66 -12.00 1.08
C LEU A 13 3.45 -10.99 2.21
N ALA A 14 2.39 -10.18 2.14
CA ALA A 14 2.05 -9.23 3.20
C ALA A 14 1.67 -9.96 4.50
N GLN A 15 0.94 -11.08 4.39
CA GLN A 15 0.65 -11.95 5.54
C GLN A 15 1.94 -12.51 6.16
N GLN A 16 2.92 -12.93 5.35
CA GLN A 16 4.21 -13.40 5.84
C GLN A 16 4.99 -12.27 6.52
N LEU A 17 4.98 -11.07 5.94
CA LEU A 17 5.70 -9.90 6.44
C LEU A 17 5.18 -9.44 7.82
N TYR A 18 3.86 -9.29 7.95
CA TYR A 18 3.24 -8.69 9.13
C TYR A 18 2.64 -9.70 10.12
N GLY A 19 2.42 -10.96 9.71
CA GLY A 19 1.87 -12.01 10.57
C GLY A 19 2.80 -12.37 11.72
N SER A 20 2.23 -12.72 12.87
CA SER A 20 2.95 -13.06 14.10
C SER A 20 3.74 -14.36 14.02
N ASP A 21 3.22 -15.35 13.30
CA ASP A 21 3.72 -16.74 13.32
C ASP A 21 4.79 -17.03 12.24
N THR A 22 5.24 -16.00 11.52
CA THR A 22 6.21 -16.16 10.44
C THR A 22 7.65 -16.17 10.95
N SER A 23 8.43 -17.16 10.51
CA SER A 23 9.89 -17.20 10.73
C SER A 23 10.58 -15.95 10.21
N ASN A 24 11.64 -15.50 10.89
CA ASN A 24 12.44 -14.36 10.45
C ASN A 24 12.96 -14.51 9.01
N ALA A 25 13.32 -15.72 8.57
CA ALA A 25 13.79 -15.94 7.21
C ALA A 25 12.71 -15.64 6.15
N LEU A 26 11.47 -16.10 6.38
CA LEU A 26 10.34 -15.85 5.48
C LEU A 26 9.92 -14.38 5.51
N ARG A 27 9.96 -13.74 6.68
CA ARG A 27 9.67 -12.31 6.83
C ARG A 27 10.65 -11.46 6.01
N THR A 28 11.96 -11.74 6.11
CA THR A 28 12.99 -11.04 5.34
C THR A 28 12.84 -11.23 3.84
N GLU A 29 12.50 -12.44 3.39
CA GLU A 29 12.30 -12.70 1.97
C GLU A 29 11.04 -12.01 1.42
N ALA A 30 9.95 -12.01 2.20
CA ALA A 30 8.75 -11.26 1.86
C ALA A 30 9.02 -9.75 1.78
N GLU A 31 9.76 -9.19 2.74
CA GLU A 31 10.16 -7.79 2.71
C GLU A 31 10.97 -7.46 1.46
N ARG A 32 11.95 -8.32 1.11
CA ARG A 32 12.78 -8.14 -0.08
C ARG A 32 11.94 -8.06 -1.35
N GLN A 33 10.98 -8.97 -1.52
CA GLN A 33 10.12 -9.01 -2.70
C GLN A 33 9.16 -7.80 -2.75
N LEU A 34 8.61 -7.41 -1.60
CA LEU A 34 7.66 -6.29 -1.52
C LEU A 34 8.33 -4.91 -1.51
N SER A 35 9.65 -4.83 -1.32
CA SER A 35 10.40 -3.57 -1.26
C SER A 35 10.26 -2.69 -2.51
N VAL A 36 9.97 -3.30 -3.67
CA VAL A 36 9.76 -2.60 -4.94
C VAL A 36 8.63 -1.57 -4.86
N PHE A 37 7.56 -1.86 -4.11
CA PHE A 37 6.40 -0.95 -3.97
C PHE A 37 6.78 0.36 -3.28
N GLY A 38 7.74 0.33 -2.36
CA GLY A 38 8.19 1.51 -1.62
C GLY A 38 9.35 2.26 -2.26
N THR A 39 9.91 1.76 -3.37
CA THR A 39 11.16 2.27 -3.97
C THR A 39 11.06 2.62 -5.45
N ASN A 40 10.14 1.99 -6.21
CA ASN A 40 9.92 2.31 -7.62
C ASN A 40 8.60 3.08 -7.83
N PRO A 41 8.63 4.35 -8.27
CA PRO A 41 7.43 5.13 -8.60
C PRO A 41 6.51 4.50 -9.65
N GLU A 42 7.00 3.60 -10.50
CA GLU A 42 6.17 2.89 -11.50
C GLU A 42 5.16 1.94 -10.84
N THR A 43 5.34 1.62 -9.56
CA THR A 43 4.42 0.76 -8.79
C THR A 43 3.28 1.52 -8.12
N ILE A 44 3.13 2.84 -8.36
CA ILE A 44 2.05 3.64 -7.76
C ILE A 44 0.67 3.10 -8.15
N ASP A 45 0.45 2.83 -9.44
CA ASP A 45 -0.84 2.33 -9.92
C ASP A 45 -1.12 0.93 -9.38
N GLN A 46 -0.09 0.09 -9.27
CA GLN A 46 -0.20 -1.23 -8.64
C GLN A 46 -0.55 -1.11 -7.14
N SER A 47 0.09 -0.18 -6.42
CA SER A 47 -0.21 0.05 -5.00
C SER A 47 -1.64 0.54 -4.80
N ARG A 48 -2.13 1.43 -5.68
CA ARG A 48 -3.54 1.86 -5.69
C ARG A 48 -4.49 0.71 -5.96
N PHE A 49 -4.18 -0.12 -6.97
CA PHE A 49 -4.95 -1.31 -7.27
C PHE A 49 -5.02 -2.28 -6.08
N ILE A 50 -3.91 -2.55 -5.41
CA ILE A 50 -3.87 -3.38 -4.20
C ILE A 50 -4.74 -2.76 -3.09
N LEU A 51 -4.60 -1.46 -2.84
CA LEU A 51 -5.39 -0.76 -1.82
C LEU A 51 -6.91 -0.88 -2.08
N GLU A 52 -7.33 -0.71 -3.33
CA GLU A 52 -8.74 -0.71 -3.72
C GLU A 52 -9.36 -2.09 -3.86
N ARG A 53 -8.57 -3.12 -4.21
CA ARG A 53 -9.07 -4.45 -4.56
C ARG A 53 -8.79 -5.51 -3.51
N SER A 54 -7.77 -5.33 -2.68
CA SER A 54 -7.43 -6.31 -1.65
C SER A 54 -8.45 -6.29 -0.52
N GLN A 55 -8.79 -7.48 -0.04
CA GLN A 55 -9.53 -7.68 1.22
C GLN A 55 -8.59 -7.97 2.40
N SER A 56 -7.28 -8.11 2.15
CA SER A 56 -6.27 -8.31 3.19
C SER A 56 -5.88 -6.97 3.82
N PRO A 57 -6.12 -6.76 5.13
CA PRO A 57 -5.70 -5.55 5.81
C PRO A 57 -4.18 -5.33 5.75
N TYR A 58 -3.38 -6.40 5.71
CA TYR A 58 -1.93 -6.31 5.58
C TYR A 58 -1.49 -5.84 4.20
N ALA A 59 -2.14 -6.30 3.13
CA ALA A 59 -1.83 -5.82 1.78
C ALA A 59 -2.28 -4.36 1.59
N GLN A 60 -3.43 -3.98 2.14
CA GLN A 60 -3.88 -2.58 2.15
C GLN A 60 -2.89 -1.68 2.93
N HIS A 61 -2.40 -2.14 4.09
CA HIS A 61 -1.39 -1.42 4.85
C HIS A 61 -0.05 -1.32 4.12
N LEU A 62 0.40 -2.40 3.47
CA LEU A 62 1.58 -2.40 2.62
C LEU A 62 1.45 -1.35 1.51
N ALA A 63 0.32 -1.33 0.80
CA ALA A 63 0.07 -0.38 -0.28
C ALA A 63 0.09 1.07 0.23
N ALA A 64 -0.61 1.35 1.34
CA ALA A 64 -0.64 2.68 1.93
C ALA A 64 0.77 3.15 2.37
N THR A 65 1.52 2.29 3.06
CA THR A 65 2.88 2.63 3.53
C THR A 65 3.89 2.73 2.39
N SER A 66 3.70 1.96 1.32
CA SER A 66 4.52 2.04 0.10
C SER A 66 4.31 3.38 -0.62
N LEU A 67 3.05 3.80 -0.77
CA LEU A 67 2.73 5.12 -1.31
C LEU A 67 3.37 6.24 -0.46
N ILE A 68 3.31 6.15 0.88
CA ILE A 68 3.99 7.12 1.76
C ILE A 68 5.48 7.21 1.43
N LYS A 69 6.17 6.07 1.29
CA LYS A 69 7.61 6.02 0.97
C LYS A 69 7.89 6.68 -0.38
N ILE A 70 7.12 6.35 -1.42
CA ILE A 70 7.28 6.93 -2.76
C ILE A 70 7.05 8.44 -2.74
N PHE A 71 5.98 8.93 -2.10
CA PHE A 71 5.72 10.37 -2.03
C PHE A 71 6.76 11.11 -1.20
N THR A 72 7.27 10.50 -0.13
CA THR A 72 8.34 11.09 0.67
C THR A 72 9.64 11.18 -0.13
N ALA A 73 10.03 10.11 -0.82
CA ALA A 73 11.28 10.04 -1.55
C ALA A 73 11.29 10.85 -2.87
N HIS A 74 10.13 10.94 -3.53
CA HIS A 74 10.01 11.51 -4.86
C HIS A 74 9.06 12.71 -4.94
N TRP A 75 8.73 13.35 -3.81
CA TRP A 75 7.75 14.45 -3.73
C TRP A 75 7.90 15.48 -4.85
N GLY A 76 9.14 15.95 -5.08
CA GLY A 76 9.48 16.96 -6.08
C GLY A 76 9.19 16.57 -7.53
N ARG A 77 9.00 15.28 -7.83
CA ARG A 77 8.72 14.77 -9.18
C ARG A 77 7.23 14.83 -9.55
N PHE A 78 6.34 14.97 -8.56
CA PHE A 78 4.90 15.04 -8.80
C PHE A 78 4.44 16.47 -9.04
N THR A 79 3.58 16.67 -10.03
CA THR A 79 2.90 17.95 -10.25
C THR A 79 1.88 18.23 -9.15
N ASN A 80 1.48 19.48 -8.98
CA ASN A 80 0.44 19.84 -8.01
C ASN A 80 -0.89 19.13 -8.28
N GLN A 81 -1.25 18.92 -9.54
CA GLN A 81 -2.45 18.17 -9.91
C GLN A 81 -2.36 16.71 -9.49
N GLN A 82 -1.25 16.03 -9.78
CA GLN A 82 -1.06 14.64 -9.39
C GLN A 82 -1.18 14.49 -7.86
N ARG A 83 -0.51 15.36 -7.10
CA ARG A 83 -0.57 15.38 -5.63
C ARG A 83 -2.01 15.53 -5.12
N LEU A 84 -2.80 16.42 -5.74
CA LEU A 84 -4.19 16.63 -5.40
C LEU A 84 -5.05 15.39 -5.70
N GLU A 85 -4.88 14.79 -6.88
CA GLU A 85 -5.60 13.58 -7.29
C GLU A 85 -5.34 12.41 -6.32
N ILE A 86 -4.10 12.22 -5.87
CA ILE A 86 -3.76 11.19 -4.88
C ILE A 86 -4.50 11.43 -3.57
N ARG A 87 -4.48 12.66 -3.05
CA ARG A 87 -5.18 13.00 -1.80
C ARG A 87 -6.68 12.78 -1.93
N ASN A 88 -7.28 13.20 -3.05
CA ASN A 88 -8.71 13.01 -3.31
C ASN A 88 -9.09 11.53 -3.40
N ASN A 89 -8.24 10.70 -4.03
CA ASN A 89 -8.48 9.26 -4.11
C ASN A 89 -8.44 8.61 -2.72
N VAL A 90 -7.43 8.93 -1.91
CA VAL A 90 -7.31 8.40 -0.54
C VAL A 90 -8.47 8.88 0.35
N LEU A 91 -8.87 10.14 0.24
CA LEU A 91 -10.04 10.69 0.95
C LEU A 91 -11.33 9.98 0.54
N SER A 92 -11.54 9.77 -0.77
CA SER A 92 -12.72 9.08 -1.30
C SER A 92 -12.77 7.62 -0.85
N PHE A 93 -11.60 6.95 -0.80
CA PHE A 93 -11.49 5.58 -0.31
C PHE A 93 -11.83 5.49 1.18
N LEU A 94 -11.26 6.38 2.01
CA LEU A 94 -11.58 6.47 3.45
C LEU A 94 -13.05 6.79 3.69
N ALA A 95 -13.65 7.69 2.91
CA ALA A 95 -15.07 8.03 3.04
C ALA A 95 -15.97 6.82 2.75
N SER A 96 -15.59 5.97 1.79
CA SER A 96 -16.39 4.84 1.34
C SER A 96 -16.19 3.58 2.18
N HIS A 97 -14.97 3.34 2.67
CA HIS A 97 -14.60 2.07 3.33
C HIS A 97 -14.16 2.22 4.78
N GLY A 98 -13.90 3.45 5.24
CA GLY A 98 -13.28 3.76 6.54
C GLY A 98 -13.82 2.94 7.73
N PRO A 99 -15.14 2.85 7.96
CA PRO A 99 -15.71 2.09 9.07
C PRO A 99 -15.41 0.58 9.04
N SER A 100 -15.09 0.03 7.88
CA SER A 100 -14.79 -1.40 7.68
C SER A 100 -13.29 -1.73 7.69
N LEU A 101 -12.43 -0.72 7.60
CA LEU A 101 -10.99 -0.89 7.56
C LEU A 101 -10.43 -1.15 8.96
N GLN A 102 -9.37 -1.97 9.04
CA GLN A 102 -8.61 -2.15 10.27
C GLN A 102 -7.95 -0.83 10.70
N SER A 103 -7.88 -0.57 12.00
CA SER A 103 -7.40 0.71 12.53
C SER A 103 -5.99 1.07 12.05
N PHE A 104 -5.09 0.09 11.91
CA PHE A 104 -3.72 0.33 11.42
C PHE A 104 -3.66 0.69 9.92
N VAL A 105 -4.66 0.27 9.13
CA VAL A 105 -4.81 0.68 7.73
C VAL A 105 -5.29 2.13 7.68
N VAL A 106 -6.29 2.48 8.50
CA VAL A 106 -6.79 3.86 8.62
C VAL A 106 -5.66 4.81 9.01
N VAL A 107 -4.86 4.46 10.02
CA VAL A 107 -3.69 5.26 10.44
C VAL A 107 -2.70 5.46 9.29
N ALA A 108 -2.40 4.40 8.52
CA ALA A 108 -1.51 4.51 7.37
C ALA A 108 -2.09 5.44 6.29
N LEU A 109 -3.38 5.36 5.99
CA LEU A 109 -4.03 6.23 5.01
C LEU A 109 -4.09 7.69 5.47
N VAL A 110 -4.35 7.95 6.75
CA VAL A 110 -4.28 9.31 7.31
C VAL A 110 -2.85 9.85 7.23
N ASN A 111 -1.85 9.02 7.55
CA ASN A 111 -0.44 9.42 7.40
C ASN A 111 -0.09 9.76 5.94
N LEU A 112 -0.65 9.04 4.98
CA LEU A 112 -0.48 9.34 3.55
C LEU A 112 -1.07 10.69 3.16
N LEU A 113 -2.24 11.06 3.72
CA LEU A 113 -2.84 12.38 3.49
C LEU A 113 -2.01 13.54 4.05
N CYS A 114 -1.24 13.28 5.10
CA CYS A 114 -0.36 14.26 5.75
C CYS A 114 1.01 14.43 5.07
N ARG A 115 1.32 13.67 4.02
CA ARG A 115 2.51 13.87 3.18
C ARG A 115 2.28 14.92 2.12
#